data_AF-A0A7T7AIV3-F1
#
_entry.id   AF-A0A7T7AIV3-F1
#
_cell.length_a   1.000
_cell.length_b   1.000
_cell.length_c   1.000
_cell.angle_alpha   90.00
_cell.angle_beta   90.00
_cell.angle_gamma   90.00
#
_symmetry.space_group_name_H-M   'P 1'
#
loop_
_entity.id
_entity.type
_entity.pdbx_description
1 polymer ?
#
loop_
_entity_poly.entity_id
_entity_poly.type
_entity_poly.pdbx_seq_one_letter_code
_entity_poly.pdbx_strand_id
1 'polypeptide(L)'
;MALTHAGKVFVVCVAVFGVTAYWLASRMVRRQSGGKGGSNGGAVAFWWLVCFCLVSLCFPFAYWIGDELYVLAVSPKYPATVVSYQSEWDTCERRDSSGRTSTYRCIKYTSMLEAVLPDGQRVVLPGNIRSGSMPVIGEAVDVVLPPGSGQLHERSVRSVGLLAGGALMVAMLGYFLYLIAAYGAGKTLDGAARIGMAVVLNGLVPLGALLMEIGFLSVPYRYWAHGNPQQWPVWVLGLCMLFALALLPLLILYARNAWRAVAK
;
A
#
# COMPACT_ATOMS: atom_id res chain seq x y z
N MET A 1 12.74 -35.98 2.58
CA MET A 1 13.00 -34.71 3.29
C MET A 1 11.72 -34.30 3.99
N ALA A 2 11.73 -34.14 5.32
CA ALA A 2 10.54 -33.69 6.05
C ALA A 2 10.29 -32.20 5.76
N LEU A 3 9.06 -31.82 5.41
CA LEU A 3 8.69 -30.41 5.26
C LEU A 3 8.87 -29.69 6.59
N THR A 4 9.55 -28.54 6.56
CA THR A 4 9.64 -27.60 7.69
C THR A 4 8.24 -27.12 8.08
N HIS A 5 8.07 -26.60 9.31
CA HIS A 5 6.79 -26.04 9.75
C HIS A 5 6.25 -24.98 8.78
N ALA A 6 7.13 -24.09 8.30
CA ALA A 6 6.80 -23.10 7.27
C ALA A 6 6.34 -23.75 5.94
N GLY A 7 7.01 -24.83 5.52
CA GLY A 7 6.60 -25.59 4.33
C GLY A 7 5.22 -26.22 4.48
N LYS A 8 4.88 -26.76 5.66
CA LYS A 8 3.55 -27.34 5.94
C LYS A 8 2.45 -26.28 5.86
N VAL A 9 2.66 -25.12 6.49
CA VAL A 9 1.71 -24.00 6.46
C VAL A 9 1.50 -23.52 5.02
N PHE A 10 2.58 -23.36 4.25
CA PHE A 10 2.50 -22.97 2.84
C PHE A 10 1.64 -23.93 2.02
N VAL A 11 1.86 -25.24 2.11
CA VAL A 11 1.10 -26.25 1.38
C VAL A 11 -0.38 -26.23 1.76
N VAL A 12 -0.70 -26.09 3.05
CA VAL A 12 -2.08 -25.99 3.52
C VAL A 12 -2.75 -24.73 2.99
N CYS A 13 -2.09 -23.57 3.03
CA CYS A 13 -2.63 -22.32 2.48
C CYS A 13 -2.89 -22.44 0.98
N VAL A 14 -1.94 -22.98 0.20
CA VAL A 14 -2.12 -23.19 -1.24
C VAL A 14 -3.29 -24.12 -1.53
N ALA A 15 -3.43 -25.21 -0.78
CA ALA A 15 -4.56 -26.14 -0.94
C ALA A 15 -5.91 -25.46 -0.63
N VAL A 16 -6.00 -24.73 0.48
CA VAL A 16 -7.23 -24.00 0.87
C VAL A 16 -7.58 -22.92 -0.15
N PHE A 17 -6.60 -22.13 -0.59
CA PHE A 17 -6.82 -21.11 -1.61
C PHE A 17 -7.20 -21.72 -2.96
N GLY A 18 -6.57 -22.83 -3.34
CA GLY A 18 -6.87 -23.58 -4.56
C GLY A 18 -8.31 -24.11 -4.58
N VAL A 19 -8.76 -24.71 -3.48
CA VAL A 19 -10.14 -25.22 -3.34
C VAL A 19 -11.15 -24.08 -3.35
N THR A 20 -10.89 -23.01 -2.60
CA THR A 20 -11.78 -21.82 -2.55
C THR A 20 -11.89 -21.15 -3.92
N ALA A 21 -10.77 -21.01 -4.64
CA ALA A 21 -10.74 -20.46 -5.99
C ALA A 21 -11.50 -21.36 -6.98
N TYR A 22 -11.39 -22.67 -6.86
CA TYR A 22 -12.09 -23.62 -7.76
C TYR A 22 -13.59 -23.57 -7.55
N TRP A 23 -14.00 -23.48 -6.28
CA TRP A 23 -15.40 -23.29 -5.93
C TRP A 23 -15.98 -21.98 -6.49
N LEU A 24 -15.25 -20.87 -6.40
CA LEU A 24 -15.67 -19.59 -6.98
C LEU A 24 -15.75 -19.64 -8.51
N ALA A 25 -14.70 -20.13 -9.16
CA ALA A 25 -14.60 -20.22 -10.61
C ALA A 25 -15.68 -21.13 -11.22
N SER A 26 -15.91 -22.29 -10.62
CA SER A 26 -16.94 -23.23 -11.08
C SER A 26 -18.36 -22.64 -10.98
N ARG A 27 -18.68 -21.88 -9.93
CA ARG A 27 -19.96 -21.17 -9.82
C ARG A 27 -20.08 -20.05 -10.87
N MET A 28 -19.02 -19.30 -11.09
CA MET A 28 -18.99 -18.23 -12.08
C MET A 28 -19.28 -18.76 -13.50
N VAL A 29 -18.55 -19.79 -13.90
CA VAL A 29 -18.66 -20.37 -15.24
C VAL A 29 -20.02 -21.04 -15.43
N ARG A 30 -20.55 -21.74 -14.42
CA ARG A 30 -21.91 -22.31 -14.47
C ARG A 30 -22.99 -21.25 -14.69
N ARG A 31 -22.84 -20.07 -14.07
CA ARG A 31 -23.76 -18.96 -14.26
C ARG A 31 -23.61 -18.34 -15.65
N GLN A 32 -22.37 -18.15 -16.10
CA GLN A 32 -22.08 -17.55 -17.41
C GLN A 32 -22.52 -18.45 -18.58
N SER A 33 -22.43 -19.77 -18.44
CA SER A 33 -22.86 -20.73 -19.46
C SER A 33 -24.37 -21.03 -19.45
N GLY A 34 -25.13 -20.40 -18.56
CA GLY A 34 -26.58 -20.62 -18.43
C GLY A 34 -26.97 -22.08 -18.18
N GLY A 35 -26.09 -22.87 -17.56
CA GLY A 35 -26.32 -24.30 -17.33
C GLY A 35 -26.22 -25.21 -18.56
N LYS A 36 -25.88 -24.71 -19.76
CA LYS A 36 -25.67 -25.56 -20.94
C LYS A 36 -24.34 -26.32 -20.81
N GLY A 37 -24.43 -27.66 -20.84
CA GLY A 37 -23.33 -28.61 -20.62
C GLY A 37 -22.32 -28.71 -21.77
N GLY A 38 -21.76 -27.58 -22.20
CA GLY A 38 -20.61 -27.55 -23.11
C GLY A 38 -19.28 -27.72 -22.37
N SER A 39 -18.20 -27.99 -23.12
CA SER A 39 -16.81 -28.10 -22.63
C SER A 39 -16.32 -26.79 -21.98
N ASN A 40 -16.73 -26.57 -20.74
CA ASN A 40 -16.45 -25.37 -19.94
C ASN A 40 -15.12 -25.48 -19.17
N GLY A 41 -14.36 -26.56 -19.34
CA GLY A 41 -13.13 -26.84 -18.57
C GLY A 41 -12.07 -25.75 -18.73
N GLY A 42 -11.87 -25.23 -19.94
CA GLY A 42 -10.92 -24.13 -20.20
C GLY A 42 -11.33 -22.81 -19.53
N ALA A 43 -12.63 -22.50 -19.53
CA ALA A 43 -13.15 -21.31 -18.84
C ALA A 43 -13.03 -21.44 -17.31
N VAL A 44 -13.27 -22.63 -16.76
CA VAL A 44 -13.08 -22.89 -15.33
C VAL A 44 -11.60 -22.76 -14.95
N ALA A 45 -10.68 -23.28 -15.76
CA ALA A 45 -9.24 -23.17 -15.49
C ALA A 45 -8.76 -21.71 -15.49
N PHE A 46 -9.21 -20.91 -16.46
CA PHE A 46 -8.89 -19.48 -16.50
C PHE A 46 -9.41 -18.73 -15.27
N TRP A 47 -10.71 -18.86 -14.97
CA TRP A 47 -11.31 -18.19 -13.81
C TRP A 47 -10.77 -18.70 -12.48
N TRP A 48 -10.37 -19.97 -12.41
CA TRP A 48 -9.71 -20.56 -11.26
C TRP A 48 -8.38 -19.86 -11.00
N LEU A 49 -7.55 -19.69 -12.03
CA LEU A 49 -6.26 -19.01 -11.92
C LEU A 49 -6.44 -17.56 -11.46
N VAL A 50 -7.40 -16.83 -12.04
CA VAL A 50 -7.72 -15.46 -11.63
C VAL A 50 -8.15 -15.40 -10.16
N CYS A 51 -9.09 -16.25 -9.74
CA CYS A 51 -9.55 -16.30 -8.35
C CYS A 51 -8.43 -16.70 -7.39
N PHE A 52 -7.58 -17.65 -7.81
CA PHE A 52 -6.44 -18.11 -7.02
C PHE A 52 -5.43 -16.98 -6.80
N CYS A 53 -5.09 -16.22 -7.85
CA CYS A 53 -4.22 -15.04 -7.73
C CYS A 53 -4.82 -14.01 -6.78
N LEU A 54 -6.12 -13.70 -6.91
CA LEU A 54 -6.79 -12.71 -6.06
C LEU A 54 -6.81 -13.15 -4.59
N VAL A 55 -7.16 -14.41 -4.30
CA VAL A 55 -7.17 -14.95 -2.93
C VAL A 55 -5.75 -15.02 -2.35
N SER A 56 -4.79 -15.52 -3.14
CA SER A 56 -3.39 -15.67 -2.72
C SER A 56 -2.68 -14.32 -2.48
N LEU A 57 -3.13 -13.25 -3.12
CA LEU A 57 -2.67 -11.90 -2.82
C LEU A 57 -3.45 -11.28 -1.65
N CYS A 58 -4.77 -11.40 -1.65
CA CYS A 58 -5.60 -10.70 -0.66
C CYS A 58 -5.33 -11.16 0.77
N PHE A 59 -5.32 -12.47 1.04
CA PHE A 59 -5.25 -12.98 2.42
C PHE A 59 -3.90 -12.75 3.11
N PRO A 60 -2.74 -13.05 2.49
CA PRO A 60 -1.44 -12.80 3.12
C PRO A 60 -1.19 -11.31 3.36
N PHE A 61 -1.54 -10.45 2.38
CA PHE A 61 -1.40 -9.01 2.56
C PHE A 61 -2.39 -8.45 3.59
N ALA A 62 -3.62 -8.96 3.66
CA ALA A 62 -4.57 -8.57 4.70
C ALA A 62 -4.06 -8.94 6.11
N TYR A 63 -3.47 -10.13 6.26
CA TYR A 63 -2.87 -10.55 7.52
C TYR A 63 -1.69 -9.65 7.90
N TRP A 64 -0.73 -9.46 6.99
CA TRP A 64 0.47 -8.67 7.28
C TRP A 64 0.16 -7.20 7.57
N ILE A 65 -0.72 -6.58 6.79
CA ILE A 65 -1.13 -5.18 7.01
C ILE A 65 -1.97 -5.06 8.28
N GLY A 66 -2.83 -6.04 8.56
CA GLY A 66 -3.61 -6.08 9.79
C GLY A 66 -2.74 -6.18 11.04
N ASP A 67 -1.68 -7.00 10.98
CA ASP A 67 -0.71 -7.16 12.07
C ASP A 67 0.06 -5.86 12.32
N GLU A 68 0.61 -5.22 11.28
CA GLU A 68 1.29 -3.93 11.42
C GLU A 68 0.34 -2.84 11.97
N LEU A 69 -0.91 -2.77 11.49
CA LEU A 69 -1.90 -1.83 12.01
C LEU A 69 -2.24 -2.10 13.48
N TYR A 70 -2.33 -3.36 13.87
CA TYR A 70 -2.58 -3.77 15.26
C TYR A 70 -1.41 -3.35 16.17
N VAL A 71 -0.18 -3.64 15.75
CA VAL A 71 1.05 -3.22 16.44
C VAL A 71 1.08 -1.70 16.61
N LEU A 72 0.78 -0.94 15.55
CA LEU A 72 0.74 0.53 15.57
C LEU A 72 -0.37 1.12 16.44
N ALA A 73 -1.46 0.38 16.67
CA ALA A 73 -2.61 0.82 17.45
C ALA A 73 -2.47 0.52 18.95
N VAL A 74 -1.90 -0.65 19.30
CA VAL A 74 -1.84 -1.13 20.68
C VAL A 74 -0.53 -0.77 21.38
N SER A 75 0.56 -0.59 20.61
CA SER A 75 1.87 -0.41 21.21
C SER A 75 2.12 1.04 21.67
N PRO A 76 2.76 1.23 22.85
CA PRO A 76 3.14 2.53 23.35
C PRO A 76 4.17 3.22 22.44
N LYS A 77 4.12 4.55 22.40
CA LYS A 77 4.94 5.39 21.53
C LYS A 77 6.20 5.82 22.27
N TYR A 78 7.33 5.77 21.58
CA TYR A 78 8.61 6.23 22.12
C TYR A 78 9.26 7.24 21.17
N PRO A 79 9.72 8.40 21.66
CA PRO A 79 10.60 9.25 20.88
C PRO A 79 11.96 8.55 20.75
N ALA A 80 12.45 8.42 19.51
CA ALA A 80 13.80 7.95 19.24
C ALA A 80 14.60 8.96 18.44
N THR A 81 15.91 8.91 18.59
CA THR A 81 16.85 9.72 17.84
C THR A 81 17.73 8.85 16.96
N VAL A 82 18.01 9.32 15.74
CA VAL A 82 18.98 8.66 14.85
C VAL A 82 20.39 8.89 15.40
N VAL A 83 21.05 7.84 15.90
CA VAL A 83 22.41 7.94 16.47
C VAL A 83 23.48 7.54 15.48
N SER A 84 23.19 6.52 14.66
CA SER A 84 24.11 6.05 13.62
C SER A 84 23.32 5.42 12.46
N TYR A 85 24.02 4.98 11.43
CA TYR A 85 23.43 4.25 10.32
C TYR A 85 24.38 3.13 9.88
N GLN A 86 23.82 2.03 9.39
CA GLN A 86 24.56 0.99 8.68
C GLN A 86 24.38 1.20 7.17
N SER A 87 25.47 1.12 6.42
CA SER A 87 25.45 1.13 4.96
C SER A 87 25.72 -0.27 4.42
N GLU A 88 24.86 -0.73 3.51
CA GLU A 88 25.03 -2.00 2.81
C GLU A 88 25.00 -1.75 1.30
N TRP A 89 25.94 -2.36 0.58
CA TRP A 89 25.92 -2.34 -0.88
C TRP A 89 24.83 -3.27 -1.37
N ASP A 90 23.90 -2.72 -2.16
CA ASP A 90 22.82 -3.48 -2.75
C ASP A 90 22.78 -3.26 -4.28
N THR A 91 22.06 -4.14 -4.97
CA THR A 91 21.87 -4.05 -6.42
C THR A 91 20.53 -3.40 -6.68
N CYS A 92 20.55 -2.17 -7.19
CA CYS A 92 19.32 -1.45 -7.54
C CYS A 92 19.01 -1.64 -9.03
N GLU A 93 17.72 -1.66 -9.34
CA GLU A 93 17.22 -1.69 -10.71
C GLU A 93 16.64 -0.33 -11.10
N ARG A 94 17.04 0.17 -12.26
CA ARG A 94 16.42 1.33 -12.89
C ARG A 94 15.78 0.89 -14.19
N ARG A 95 14.48 1.06 -14.28
CA ARG A 95 13.74 0.84 -15.52
C ARG A 95 13.65 2.14 -16.29
N ASP A 96 14.12 2.14 -17.53
CA ASP A 96 13.95 3.28 -18.41
C ASP A 96 12.53 3.32 -19.00
N SER A 97 12.17 4.44 -19.65
CA SER A 97 10.88 4.61 -20.32
C SER A 97 10.67 3.67 -21.51
N SER A 98 11.75 3.03 -22.01
CA SER A 98 11.70 2.01 -23.06
C SER A 98 11.48 0.59 -22.50
N GLY A 99 11.36 0.45 -21.18
CA GLY A 99 11.10 -0.80 -20.50
C GLY A 99 12.34 -1.64 -20.22
N ARG A 100 13.55 -1.17 -20.57
CA ARG A 100 14.81 -1.86 -20.26
C ARG A 100 15.16 -1.65 -18.79
N THR A 101 15.52 -2.73 -18.12
CA THR A 101 15.97 -2.72 -16.73
C THR A 101 17.49 -2.73 -16.72
N SER A 102 18.08 -1.69 -16.14
CA SER A 102 19.52 -1.59 -15.91
C SER A 102 19.81 -1.80 -14.44
N THR A 103 20.73 -2.71 -14.12
CA THR A 103 21.22 -2.96 -12.77
C THR A 103 22.44 -2.08 -12.48
N TYR A 104 22.44 -1.45 -11.32
CA TYR A 104 23.57 -0.64 -10.85
C TYR A 104 23.76 -0.87 -9.35
N ARG A 105 24.99 -0.66 -8.86
CA ARG A 105 25.28 -0.71 -7.43
C ARG A 105 24.75 0.55 -6.76
N CYS A 106 23.97 0.37 -5.71
CA CYS A 106 23.48 1.44 -4.86
C CYS A 106 23.83 1.14 -3.40
N ILE A 107 24.00 2.19 -2.60
CA ILE A 107 24.15 2.04 -1.15
C ILE A 107 22.78 2.20 -0.53
N LYS A 108 22.37 1.26 0.30
CA LYS A 108 21.18 1.39 1.15
C LYS A 108 21.62 1.64 2.59
N TYR A 109 20.95 2.58 3.23
CA TYR A 109 21.20 2.96 4.61
C TYR A 109 20.07 2.47 5.50
N THR A 110 20.43 1.83 6.60
CA THR A 110 19.52 1.46 7.70
C THR A 110 19.84 2.34 8.89
N SER A 111 18.88 3.10 9.39
CA SER A 111 19.06 3.95 10.57
C SER A 111 19.14 3.09 11.84
N MET A 112 20.07 3.43 12.73
CA MET A 112 20.14 2.93 14.09
C MET A 112 19.51 3.97 15.01
N LEU A 113 18.42 3.58 15.65
CA LEU A 113 17.55 4.46 16.42
C LEU A 113 17.80 4.18 17.91
N GLU A 114 18.10 5.23 18.69
CA GLU A 114 18.14 5.16 20.15
C GLU A 114 16.78 5.59 20.69
N ALA A 115 16.08 4.68 21.37
CA ALA A 115 14.83 4.95 22.07
C ALA A 115 15.04 4.88 23.58
N VAL A 116 14.37 5.76 24.33
CA VAL A 116 14.32 5.70 25.80
C VAL A 116 13.02 5.02 26.22
N LEU A 117 13.13 3.86 26.87
CA LEU A 117 11.99 3.08 27.38
C LEU A 117 11.39 3.75 28.63
N PRO A 118 10.15 3.39 29.04
CA PRO A 118 9.50 3.93 30.24
C PRO A 118 10.35 3.75 31.51
N ASP A 119 11.15 2.69 31.50
CA ASP A 119 12.01 2.23 32.59
C ASP A 119 13.32 3.05 32.67
N GLY A 120 13.50 4.04 31.80
CA GLY A 120 14.72 4.85 31.67
C GLY A 120 15.87 4.14 30.93
N GLN A 121 15.67 2.90 30.48
CA GLN A 121 16.66 2.17 29.70
C GLN A 121 16.75 2.74 28.28
N ARG A 122 18.00 2.92 27.82
CA ARG A 122 18.31 3.32 26.44
C ARG A 122 18.55 2.08 25.61
N VAL A 123 17.82 1.94 24.52
CA VAL A 123 17.94 0.80 23.61
C VAL A 123 18.26 1.31 22.22
N VAL A 124 19.33 0.78 21.62
CA VAL A 124 19.76 1.10 20.26
C VAL A 124 19.43 -0.09 19.37
N LEU A 125 18.47 0.07 18.47
CA LEU A 125 18.01 -0.97 17.56
C LEU A 125 17.93 -0.43 16.13
N PRO A 126 18.09 -1.31 15.11
CA PRO A 126 17.90 -0.91 13.72
C PRO A 126 16.41 -0.62 13.45
N GLY A 127 16.16 0.40 12.62
CA GLY A 127 14.83 0.69 12.08
C GLY A 127 14.37 -0.34 11.04
N ASN A 128 13.05 -0.49 10.88
CA ASN A 128 12.48 -1.39 9.86
C ASN A 128 12.52 -0.84 8.41
N ILE A 129 12.92 0.43 8.23
CA ILE A 129 12.96 1.11 6.92
C ILE A 129 14.40 1.17 6.40
N ARG A 130 14.60 0.71 5.16
CA ARG A 130 15.84 0.93 4.40
C ARG A 130 15.65 2.12 3.45
N SER A 131 16.54 3.10 3.52
CA SER A 131 16.51 4.28 2.64
C SER A 131 17.68 4.28 1.65
N GLY A 132 17.46 4.85 0.46
CA GLY A 132 18.53 5.16 -0.49
C GLY A 132 19.21 6.51 -0.20
N SER A 133 18.64 7.33 0.68
CA SER A 133 19.23 8.59 1.14
C SER A 133 19.94 8.39 2.47
N MET A 134 21.05 9.11 2.67
CA MET A 134 21.77 9.12 3.95
C MET A 134 20.86 9.68 5.06
N PRO A 135 20.68 8.97 6.19
CA PRO A 135 19.88 9.45 7.32
C PRO A 135 20.55 10.65 7.99
N VAL A 136 19.77 11.61 8.49
CA VAL A 136 20.30 12.76 9.23
C VAL A 136 20.48 12.36 10.70
N ILE A 137 21.71 12.39 11.18
CA ILE A 137 22.03 12.09 12.58
C ILE A 137 21.42 13.17 13.48
N GLY A 138 20.75 12.76 14.56
CA GLY A 138 20.05 13.65 15.48
C GLY A 138 18.60 13.95 15.12
N GLU A 139 18.08 13.41 14.01
CA GLU A 139 16.65 13.51 13.66
C GLU A 139 15.80 12.77 14.70
N ALA A 140 14.76 13.46 15.20
CA ALA A 140 13.79 12.88 16.13
C ALA A 140 12.70 12.16 15.33
N VAL A 141 12.53 10.87 15.61
CA VAL A 141 11.62 9.98 14.90
C VAL A 141 10.78 9.23 15.92
N ASP A 142 9.46 9.23 15.72
CA ASP A 142 8.56 8.44 16.56
C ASP A 142 8.66 6.96 16.18
N VAL A 143 8.96 6.11 17.17
CA VAL A 143 9.11 4.67 16.98
C VAL A 143 8.18 3.89 17.90
N VAL A 144 7.91 2.67 17.45
CA VAL A 144 7.14 1.68 18.21
C VAL A 144 8.02 0.47 18.43
N LEU A 145 8.08 -0.02 19.67
CA LEU A 145 8.77 -1.25 20.04
C LEU A 145 7.75 -2.32 20.46
N PRO A 146 7.33 -3.21 19.53
CA PRO A 146 6.51 -4.35 19.88
C PRO A 146 7.25 -5.29 20.86
N PRO A 147 6.55 -5.91 21.84
CA PRO A 147 7.18 -6.81 22.80
C PRO A 147 7.81 -8.02 22.09
N GLY A 148 9.12 -8.24 22.32
CA GLY A 148 9.89 -9.32 21.70
C GLY A 148 10.45 -9.02 20.30
N SER A 149 10.28 -7.80 19.78
CA SER A 149 10.87 -7.40 18.50
C SER A 149 12.34 -6.97 18.64
N GLY A 150 13.18 -7.41 17.71
CA GLY A 150 14.58 -7.00 17.60
C GLY A 150 14.81 -5.77 16.70
N GLN A 151 13.75 -5.05 16.35
CA GLN A 151 13.77 -3.90 15.44
C GLN A 151 12.79 -2.82 15.91
N LEU A 152 13.13 -1.55 15.68
CA LEU A 152 12.22 -0.42 15.93
C LEU A 152 11.38 -0.15 14.68
N HIS A 153 10.05 -0.17 14.85
CA HIS A 153 9.14 0.17 13.76
C HIS A 153 9.02 1.70 13.68
N GLU A 154 9.55 2.27 12.60
CA GLU A 154 9.49 3.71 12.36
C GLU A 154 8.09 4.12 11.93
N ARG A 155 7.49 5.08 12.66
CA ARG A 155 6.20 5.69 12.32
C ARG A 155 6.42 7.03 11.60
N SER A 156 7.05 6.99 10.42
CA SER A 156 7.13 8.16 9.54
C SER A 156 5.88 8.30 8.66
N VAL A 157 5.62 9.51 8.16
CA VAL A 157 4.52 9.78 7.20
C VAL A 157 4.60 8.83 6.00
N ARG A 158 5.82 8.41 5.63
CA ARG A 158 6.08 7.45 4.56
C ARG A 158 5.62 6.03 4.91
N SER A 159 5.90 5.53 6.12
CA SER A 159 5.46 4.19 6.53
C SER A 159 3.94 4.12 6.70
N VAL A 160 3.34 5.17 7.30
CA VAL A 160 1.88 5.30 7.41
C VAL A 160 1.22 5.38 6.03
N GLY A 161 1.78 6.16 5.10
CA GLY A 161 1.28 6.25 3.73
C GLY A 161 1.37 4.92 2.97
N LEU A 162 2.45 4.15 3.17
CA LEU A 162 2.63 2.85 2.54
C LEU A 162 1.67 1.80 3.10
N LEU A 163 1.44 1.80 4.42
CA LEU A 163 0.44 0.96 5.07
C LEU A 163 -0.99 1.33 4.62
N ALA A 164 -1.30 2.62 4.53
CA ALA A 164 -2.61 3.09 4.05
C ALA A 164 -2.85 2.69 2.59
N GLY A 165 -1.83 2.83 1.72
CA GLY A 165 -1.90 2.40 0.32
C GLY A 165 -2.06 0.88 0.19
N GLY A 166 -1.31 0.11 0.99
CA GLY A 166 -1.46 -1.35 1.06
C GLY A 166 -2.85 -1.78 1.55
N ALA A 167 -3.37 -1.14 2.59
CA ALA A 167 -4.70 -1.42 3.13
C ALA A 167 -5.79 -1.14 2.09
N LEU A 168 -5.65 -0.04 1.34
CA LEU A 168 -6.54 0.29 0.23
C LEU A 168 -6.49 -0.76 -0.88
N MET A 169 -5.30 -1.22 -1.26
CA MET A 169 -5.13 -2.29 -2.25
C MET A 169 -5.82 -3.58 -1.79
N VAL A 170 -5.62 -3.99 -0.54
CA VAL A 170 -6.30 -5.17 0.05
C VAL A 170 -7.81 -4.98 0.05
N ALA A 171 -8.32 -3.80 0.42
CA ALA A 171 -9.74 -3.50 0.39
C ALA A 171 -10.32 -3.60 -1.04
N MET A 172 -9.60 -3.12 -2.05
CA MET A 172 -10.00 -3.25 -3.46
C MET A 172 -10.03 -4.73 -3.89
N LEU A 173 -8.99 -5.51 -3.58
CA LEU A 173 -8.94 -6.94 -3.88
C LEU A 173 -10.08 -7.71 -3.20
N GLY A 174 -10.32 -7.42 -1.92
CA GLY A 174 -11.43 -7.99 -1.15
C GLY A 174 -12.80 -7.63 -1.74
N TYR A 175 -12.97 -6.40 -2.20
CA TYR A 175 -14.20 -5.96 -2.87
C TYR A 175 -14.41 -6.69 -4.21
N PHE A 176 -13.37 -6.89 -5.03
CA PHE A 176 -13.47 -7.72 -6.24
C PHE A 176 -13.81 -9.18 -5.93
N LEU A 177 -13.17 -9.78 -4.91
CA LEU A 177 -13.50 -11.13 -4.46
C LEU A 177 -14.96 -11.23 -4.00
N TYR A 178 -15.46 -10.22 -3.29
CA TYR A 178 -16.87 -10.12 -2.90
C TYR A 178 -17.80 -10.06 -4.13
N LEU A 179 -17.49 -9.23 -5.12
CA LEU A 179 -18.29 -9.15 -6.36
C LEU A 179 -18.28 -10.48 -7.12
N ILE A 180 -17.12 -11.15 -7.20
CA ILE A 180 -16.97 -12.46 -7.83
C ILE A 180 -17.83 -13.50 -7.11
N ALA A 181 -17.79 -13.53 -5.77
CA ALA A 181 -18.60 -14.43 -4.97
C ALA A 181 -20.10 -14.14 -5.06
N ALA A 182 -20.50 -12.86 -5.01
CA ALA A 182 -21.89 -12.43 -5.14
C ALA A 182 -22.44 -12.77 -6.53
N TYR A 183 -21.63 -12.60 -7.58
CA TYR A 183 -21.96 -13.02 -8.93
C TYR A 183 -22.05 -14.55 -9.02
N GLY A 184 -21.10 -15.31 -8.48
CA GLY A 184 -21.20 -16.77 -8.43
C GLY A 184 -22.44 -17.27 -7.68
N ALA A 185 -22.93 -16.52 -6.69
CA ALA A 185 -24.10 -16.84 -5.87
C ALA A 185 -25.46 -16.43 -6.49
N GLY A 186 -25.47 -15.89 -7.71
CA GLY A 186 -26.74 -15.54 -8.38
C GLY A 186 -27.28 -14.13 -8.07
N LYS A 187 -26.57 -13.30 -7.29
CA LYS A 187 -27.03 -11.94 -6.95
C LYS A 187 -26.85 -10.98 -8.13
N THR A 188 -27.68 -9.95 -8.20
CA THR A 188 -27.51 -8.82 -9.13
C THR A 188 -26.40 -7.91 -8.63
N LEU A 189 -25.53 -7.46 -9.56
CA LEU A 189 -24.35 -6.66 -9.20
C LEU A 189 -24.63 -5.15 -9.24
N ASP A 190 -25.76 -4.71 -9.79
CA ASP A 190 -26.01 -3.28 -10.10
C ASP A 190 -25.89 -2.38 -8.86
N GLY A 191 -26.42 -2.82 -7.72
CA GLY A 191 -26.30 -2.09 -6.46
C GLY A 191 -24.87 -2.04 -5.95
N ALA A 192 -24.19 -3.19 -5.92
CA ALA A 192 -22.82 -3.28 -5.44
C ALA A 192 -21.87 -2.47 -6.33
N ALA A 193 -21.95 -2.63 -7.66
CA ALA A 193 -21.14 -1.89 -8.63
C ALA A 193 -21.39 -0.37 -8.58
N ARG A 194 -22.64 0.06 -8.35
CA ARG A 194 -22.95 1.48 -8.13
C ARG A 194 -22.30 2.02 -6.86
N ILE A 195 -22.29 1.25 -5.77
CA ILE A 195 -21.56 1.62 -4.54
C ILE A 195 -20.06 1.71 -4.82
N GLY A 196 -19.47 0.72 -5.51
CA GLY A 196 -18.05 0.74 -5.86
C GLY A 196 -17.68 1.96 -6.70
N MET A 197 -18.47 2.24 -7.75
CA MET A 197 -18.29 3.42 -8.59
C MET A 197 -18.43 4.73 -7.80
N ALA A 198 -19.40 4.79 -6.88
CA ALA A 198 -19.57 5.96 -6.02
C ALA A 198 -18.36 6.16 -5.08
N VAL A 199 -17.84 5.10 -4.47
CA VAL A 199 -16.64 5.15 -3.62
C VAL A 199 -15.42 5.59 -4.42
N VAL A 200 -15.26 5.10 -5.66
CA VAL A 200 -14.16 5.50 -6.53
C VAL A 200 -14.27 6.98 -6.91
N LEU A 201 -15.40 7.37 -7.50
CA LEU A 201 -15.57 8.71 -8.07
C LEU A 201 -15.71 9.81 -7.02
N ASN A 202 -16.32 9.53 -5.86
CA ASN A 202 -16.58 10.52 -4.82
C ASN A 202 -15.61 10.41 -3.63
N GLY A 203 -14.83 9.33 -3.53
CA GLY A 203 -13.85 9.13 -2.46
C GLY A 203 -12.41 9.11 -2.97
N LEU A 204 -12.05 8.05 -3.69
CA LEU A 204 -10.68 7.82 -4.15
C LEU A 204 -10.16 8.89 -5.11
N VAL A 205 -10.96 9.27 -6.11
CA VAL A 205 -10.58 10.28 -7.10
C VAL A 205 -10.31 11.65 -6.45
N PRO A 206 -11.23 12.23 -5.63
CA PRO A 206 -10.95 13.50 -4.97
C PRO A 206 -9.80 13.41 -3.96
N LEU A 207 -9.67 12.29 -3.23
CA LEU A 207 -8.54 12.07 -2.32
C LEU A 207 -7.21 12.04 -3.09
N GLY A 208 -7.14 11.31 -4.21
CA GLY A 208 -5.96 11.24 -5.06
C GLY A 208 -5.61 12.59 -5.68
N ALA A 209 -6.61 13.33 -6.16
CA ALA A 209 -6.43 14.70 -6.63
C ALA A 209 -5.88 15.60 -5.52
N LEU A 210 -6.42 15.52 -4.30
CA LEU A 210 -5.94 16.32 -3.17
C LEU A 210 -4.50 15.99 -2.78
N LEU A 211 -4.13 14.70 -2.76
CA LEU A 211 -2.74 14.28 -2.50
C LEU A 211 -1.79 14.76 -3.59
N MET A 212 -2.23 14.71 -4.85
CA MET A 212 -1.46 15.20 -5.99
C MET A 212 -1.26 16.71 -5.94
N GLU A 213 -2.29 17.46 -5.55
CA GLU A 213 -2.21 18.92 -5.30
C GLU A 213 -1.20 19.25 -4.20
N ILE A 214 -1.26 18.56 -3.07
CA ILE A 214 -0.29 18.71 -1.98
C ILE A 214 1.12 18.41 -2.50
N GLY A 215 1.28 17.37 -3.31
CA GLY A 215 2.54 17.04 -3.97
C GLY A 215 3.07 18.19 -4.83
N PHE A 216 2.24 18.76 -5.69
CA PHE A 216 2.62 19.89 -6.55
C PHE A 216 2.94 21.15 -5.76
N LEU A 217 2.17 21.47 -4.72
CA LEU A 217 2.40 22.64 -3.86
C LEU A 217 3.59 22.47 -2.92
N SER A 218 4.05 21.24 -2.65
CA SER A 218 5.23 20.99 -1.82
C SER A 218 6.52 21.60 -2.42
N VAL A 219 6.60 21.65 -3.76
CA VAL A 219 7.74 22.21 -4.49
C VAL A 219 7.87 23.73 -4.30
N PRO A 220 6.88 24.56 -4.67
CA PRO A 220 6.91 26.01 -4.44
C PRO A 220 7.04 26.35 -2.96
N TYR A 221 6.37 25.60 -2.07
CA TYR A 221 6.51 25.80 -0.63
C TYR A 221 7.97 25.66 -0.17
N ARG A 222 8.67 24.59 -0.56
CA ARG A 222 10.08 24.40 -0.21
C ARG A 222 11.00 25.41 -0.89
N TYR A 223 10.68 25.78 -2.13
CA TYR A 223 11.46 26.77 -2.88
C TYR A 223 11.44 28.14 -2.19
N TRP A 224 10.27 28.61 -1.77
CA TRP A 224 10.11 29.91 -1.12
C TRP A 224 10.41 29.91 0.38
N ALA A 225 10.01 28.87 1.12
CA ALA A 225 10.20 28.83 2.57
C ALA A 225 11.61 28.40 3.00
N HIS A 226 12.29 27.55 2.22
CA HIS A 226 13.58 26.97 2.60
C HIS A 226 14.71 27.27 1.60
N GLY A 227 14.49 28.16 0.62
CA GLY A 227 15.54 28.61 -0.30
C GLY A 227 16.04 27.53 -1.27
N ASN A 228 15.16 26.62 -1.71
CA ASN A 228 15.47 25.51 -2.63
C ASN A 228 16.52 24.50 -2.09
N PRO A 229 16.20 23.80 -0.99
CA PRO A 229 17.15 22.88 -0.34
C PRO A 229 17.57 21.69 -1.21
N GLN A 230 16.80 21.38 -2.25
CA GLN A 230 17.05 20.24 -3.16
C GLN A 230 17.61 20.67 -4.52
N GLN A 231 17.99 21.95 -4.67
CA GLN A 231 18.57 22.52 -5.89
C GLN A 231 17.78 22.21 -7.17
N TRP A 232 16.45 22.21 -7.08
CA TRP A 232 15.62 21.95 -8.24
C TRP A 232 15.73 23.07 -9.28
N PRO A 233 15.79 22.75 -10.58
CA PRO A 233 15.73 23.75 -11.65
C PRO A 233 14.44 24.59 -11.60
N VAL A 234 14.53 25.87 -11.95
CA VAL A 234 13.39 26.82 -11.91
C VAL A 234 12.19 26.36 -12.78
N TRP A 235 12.43 25.63 -13.87
CA TRP A 235 11.33 25.13 -14.71
C TRP A 235 10.47 24.08 -13.97
N VAL A 236 11.03 23.35 -13.00
CA VAL A 236 10.28 22.39 -12.16
C VAL A 236 9.25 23.15 -11.32
N LEU A 237 9.65 24.28 -10.73
CA LEU A 237 8.76 25.17 -9.98
C LEU A 237 7.60 25.65 -10.86
N GLY A 238 7.90 26.14 -12.07
CA GLY A 238 6.88 26.61 -13.01
C GLY A 238 5.89 25.51 -13.40
N LEU A 239 6.39 24.30 -13.66
CA LEU A 239 5.58 23.15 -14.04
C LEU A 239 4.69 22.67 -12.88
N CYS A 240 5.21 22.60 -11.65
CA CYS A 240 4.43 22.25 -10.47
C CYS A 240 3.32 23.28 -10.18
N MET A 241 3.62 24.58 -10.29
CA MET A 241 2.62 25.64 -10.12
C MET A 241 1.53 25.58 -11.20
N LEU A 242 1.90 25.33 -12.46
CA LEU A 242 0.94 25.18 -13.55
C LEU A 242 -0.02 24.01 -13.31
N PHE A 243 0.50 22.84 -12.90
CA PHE A 243 -0.33 21.68 -12.62
C PHE A 243 -1.21 21.87 -11.38
N ALA A 244 -0.70 22.51 -10.32
CA ALA A 244 -1.51 22.85 -9.15
C ALA A 244 -2.70 23.77 -9.53
N LEU A 245 -2.43 24.83 -10.28
CA LEU A 245 -3.48 25.73 -10.78
C LEU A 245 -4.49 25.04 -11.71
N ALA A 246 -4.03 24.09 -12.53
CA ALA A 246 -4.91 23.33 -13.41
C ALA A 246 -5.79 22.31 -12.66
N LEU A 247 -5.33 21.81 -11.51
CA LEU A 247 -6.05 20.81 -10.72
C LEU A 247 -7.07 21.44 -9.75
N LEU A 248 -6.85 22.68 -9.34
CA LEU A 248 -7.74 23.46 -8.45
C LEU A 248 -9.23 23.44 -8.86
N PRO A 249 -9.62 23.68 -10.13
CA PRO A 249 -11.02 23.64 -10.54
C PRO A 249 -11.71 22.30 -10.23
N LEU A 250 -10.99 21.19 -10.42
CA LEU A 250 -11.50 19.84 -10.13
C LEU A 250 -11.76 19.68 -8.62
N LEU A 251 -10.82 20.11 -7.78
CA LEU A 251 -10.96 20.05 -6.32
C LEU A 251 -12.10 20.94 -5.82
N ILE A 252 -12.26 22.14 -6.38
CA ILE A 252 -13.38 23.04 -6.04
C ILE A 252 -14.72 22.40 -6.37
N LEU A 253 -14.84 21.73 -7.53
CA LEU A 253 -16.05 21.01 -7.91
C LEU A 253 -16.40 19.91 -6.90
N TYR A 254 -15.41 19.10 -6.50
CA TYR A 254 -15.61 18.05 -5.50
C TYR A 254 -15.95 18.61 -4.12
N ALA A 255 -15.25 19.66 -3.66
CA ALA A 255 -15.54 20.31 -2.38
C ALA A 255 -16.95 20.91 -2.36
N ARG A 256 -17.38 21.56 -3.45
CA ARG A 256 -18.74 22.09 -3.59
C ARG A 256 -19.80 20.99 -3.56
N ASN A 257 -19.54 19.86 -4.21
CA ASN A 257 -20.45 18.72 -4.22
C ASN A 257 -20.55 18.07 -2.84
N ALA A 258 -19.42 17.92 -2.13
CA ALA A 258 -19.38 17.42 -0.76
C ALA A 258 -20.15 18.34 0.20
N TRP A 259 -19.94 19.66 0.10
CA TRP A 259 -20.66 20.66 0.92
C TRP A 259 -22.17 20.56 0.73
N ARG A 260 -22.64 20.44 -0.51
CA ARG A 260 -24.07 20.26 -0.84
C ARG A 260 -24.67 18.97 -0.30
N ALA A 261 -23.86 17.93 -0.10
CA ALA A 261 -24.32 16.66 0.45
C ALA A 261 -24.48 16.72 1.99
N VAL A 262 -23.66 17.53 2.67
CA VAL A 262 -23.72 17.72 4.13
C VAL A 262 -24.75 18.78 4.55
N ALA A 263 -25.01 19.77 3.69
CA ALA A 263 -25.99 20.84 3.95
C ALA A 263 -27.46 20.43 3.66
N LYS A 264 -27.71 19.16 3.32
CA LYS A 264 -29.04 18.56 3.16
C LYS A 264 -29.37 17.74 4.39
#